data_AF-A0A2A2J8V4-F1
#
_entry.id   AF-A0A2A2J8V4-F1
#
_cell.length_a   1.000
_cell.length_b   1.000
_cell.length_c   1.000
_cell.angle_alpha   90.00
_cell.angle_beta   90.00
_cell.angle_gamma   90.00
#
_symmetry.space_group_name_H-M   'P 1'
#
loop_
_entity.id
_entity.type
_entity.pdbx_description
1 polymer ?
#
loop_
_entity_poly.entity_id
_entity_poly.type
_entity_poly.pdbx_seq_one_letter_code
_entity_poly.pdbx_strand_id
1 'polypeptide(L)'
;MQQLALFNNTIRSQRLALPLTNPSLNSQIAFPSLRTRGPLYPTIPPLVKQNHSSEQKFITSPMHAIRLNGGLGNQLFELISLIGIGRNLNRQPIIPADNGVVLSILSIRLWLSPQKIYTLRATMMIPNDVVKRFKICTHIRRGDFVTDGMHLPSDPDFARDATEYLIAKFRKELKRKAVVVVLGNDPIFSHYIFHDKVVHPADVEHFNVNESLYLPKRIMQYKVILTPTLSPEVDLSFSRNFCDVVLITAPSSTFGFWIAYLAKDGAKVFYRDIEQTSDRVQYEMDQDDFFPSGKT
;
A
#
# COMPACT_ATOMS: atom_id res chain seq x y z
N MET A 1 8.68 -52.28 -17.62
CA MET A 1 7.52 -53.10 -17.22
C MET A 1 7.12 -52.64 -15.83
N GLN A 2 6.15 -51.72 -15.70
CA GLN A 2 4.71 -51.97 -15.42
C GLN A 2 4.52 -52.78 -14.12
N GLN A 3 3.76 -52.32 -13.12
CA GLN A 3 2.33 -52.00 -13.23
C GLN A 3 1.88 -50.71 -12.51
N LEU A 4 1.00 -50.00 -13.22
CA LEU A 4 0.05 -49.00 -12.74
C LEU A 4 -1.24 -49.69 -12.24
N ALA A 5 -1.89 -49.09 -11.25
CA ALA A 5 -3.34 -49.14 -11.04
C ALA A 5 -3.83 -47.69 -10.94
N LEU A 6 -4.39 -47.09 -12.00
CA LEU A 6 -5.82 -47.06 -12.38
C LEU A 6 -6.75 -46.59 -11.25
N PHE A 7 -7.13 -45.30 -11.31
CA PHE A 7 -8.51 -44.87 -11.03
C PHE A 7 -8.92 -43.81 -12.05
N ASN A 8 -9.81 -44.22 -12.95
CA ASN A 8 -10.62 -43.37 -13.82
C ASN A 8 -11.69 -42.68 -12.98
N ASN A 9 -11.96 -41.39 -13.24
CA ASN A 9 -13.33 -40.86 -13.21
C ASN A 9 -13.42 -39.53 -13.96
N THR A 10 -13.92 -39.64 -15.19
CA THR A 10 -14.54 -38.56 -15.97
C THR A 10 -15.99 -38.41 -15.52
N ILE A 11 -16.48 -37.20 -15.23
CA ILE A 11 -17.88 -36.72 -15.38
C ILE A 11 -17.87 -35.22 -15.00
N ARG A 12 -17.96 -34.30 -15.97
CA ARG A 12 -19.15 -33.71 -16.61
C ARG A 12 -19.86 -32.66 -15.73
N SER A 13 -19.70 -31.41 -16.17
CA SER A 13 -20.47 -30.21 -15.77
C SER A 13 -21.97 -30.49 -15.67
N GLN A 14 -22.57 -30.16 -14.53
CA GLN A 14 -24.02 -30.04 -14.38
C GLN A 14 -24.36 -28.69 -13.77
N ARG A 15 -25.06 -27.88 -14.56
CA ARG A 15 -25.82 -26.70 -14.13
C ARG A 15 -26.99 -27.16 -13.26
N LEU A 16 -27.10 -26.61 -12.06
CA LEU A 16 -28.29 -26.73 -11.24
C LEU A 16 -29.38 -25.79 -11.79
N ALA A 17 -30.39 -26.39 -12.41
CA ALA A 17 -31.68 -25.78 -12.67
C ALA A 17 -32.64 -26.16 -11.54
N LEU A 18 -33.37 -25.18 -11.00
CA LEU A 18 -34.48 -25.40 -10.07
C LEU A 18 -35.83 -25.32 -10.82
N PRO A 19 -36.88 -26.04 -10.36
CA PRO A 19 -38.09 -26.31 -11.14
C PRO A 19 -39.21 -25.28 -10.95
N LEU A 20 -40.06 -25.17 -11.97
CA LEU A 20 -41.32 -24.40 -12.00
C LEU A 20 -42.53 -25.33 -11.73
N THR A 21 -43.46 -24.93 -10.86
CA THR A 21 -44.94 -25.07 -11.02
C THR A 21 -45.76 -24.25 -10.00
N ASN A 22 -46.38 -23.14 -10.49
CA ASN A 22 -47.77 -22.58 -10.38
C ASN A 22 -48.62 -22.56 -9.07
N PRO A 23 -49.71 -21.74 -8.94
CA PRO A 23 -50.30 -20.69 -9.83
C PRO A 23 -50.89 -19.39 -9.16
N SER A 24 -51.37 -18.46 -10.01
CA SER A 24 -52.31 -17.31 -9.77
C SER A 24 -51.71 -16.06 -9.08
N LEU A 25 -51.95 -14.81 -9.49
CA LEU A 25 -53.15 -14.18 -10.03
C LEU A 25 -52.76 -12.98 -10.93
N ASN A 26 -53.53 -12.75 -11.99
CA ASN A 26 -53.41 -11.65 -12.94
C ASN A 26 -53.46 -10.26 -12.28
N SER A 27 -52.56 -9.36 -12.70
CA SER A 27 -52.96 -7.98 -13.04
C SER A 27 -52.04 -7.42 -14.13
N GLN A 28 -52.67 -6.98 -15.22
CA GLN A 28 -52.05 -6.32 -16.35
C GLN A 28 -51.49 -4.96 -15.91
N ILE A 29 -50.19 -4.74 -16.10
CA ILE A 29 -49.64 -3.38 -16.18
C ILE A 29 -48.72 -3.34 -17.40
N ALA A 30 -49.16 -2.58 -18.41
CA ALA A 30 -48.41 -2.35 -19.63
C ALA A 30 -47.12 -1.57 -19.34
N PHE A 31 -45.98 -2.08 -19.81
CA PHE A 31 -44.71 -1.37 -19.81
C PHE A 31 -44.62 -0.44 -21.02
N PRO A 32 -44.44 0.88 -20.86
CA PRO A 32 -43.95 1.72 -21.94
C PRO A 32 -42.44 1.47 -22.12
N SER A 33 -42.03 1.37 -23.38
CA SER A 33 -40.65 1.15 -23.79
C SER A 33 -39.71 2.26 -23.30
N LEU A 34 -38.83 1.92 -22.36
CA LEU A 34 -37.72 2.78 -21.96
C LEU A 34 -36.66 2.79 -23.06
N ARG A 35 -36.61 3.88 -23.83
CA ARG A 35 -35.40 4.33 -24.51
C ARG A 35 -34.29 4.42 -23.48
N THR A 36 -33.23 3.64 -23.69
CA THR A 36 -31.99 3.68 -22.91
C THR A 36 -31.36 5.07 -23.01
N ARG A 37 -31.55 5.91 -21.98
CA ARG A 37 -30.67 7.06 -21.74
C ARG A 37 -29.40 6.50 -21.10
N GLY A 38 -28.25 6.75 -21.72
CA GLY A 38 -26.94 6.44 -21.16
C GLY A 38 -26.74 7.11 -19.79
N PRO A 39 -25.71 6.68 -19.03
CA PRO A 39 -25.45 7.21 -17.70
C PRO A 39 -25.28 8.73 -17.75
N LEU A 40 -26.08 9.44 -16.94
CA LEU A 40 -25.96 10.87 -16.73
C LEU A 40 -24.63 11.13 -16.04
N TYR A 41 -23.64 11.63 -16.79
CA TYR A 41 -22.44 12.22 -16.20
C TYR A 41 -22.86 13.40 -15.32
N PRO A 42 -22.39 13.48 -14.06
CA PRO A 42 -22.58 14.69 -13.26
C PRO A 42 -21.89 15.86 -13.98
N THR A 43 -22.68 16.89 -14.29
CA THR A 43 -22.20 18.13 -14.87
C THR A 43 -21.14 18.74 -13.96
N ILE A 44 -19.97 19.04 -14.53
CA ILE A 44 -18.89 19.75 -13.87
C ILE A 44 -19.46 21.10 -13.37
N PRO A 45 -19.46 21.39 -12.06
CA PRO A 45 -19.85 22.72 -11.60
C PRO A 45 -18.92 23.75 -12.26
N PRO A 46 -19.46 24.85 -12.81
CA PRO A 46 -18.62 25.89 -13.40
C PRO A 46 -17.64 26.39 -12.33
N LEU A 47 -16.35 26.37 -12.67
CA LEU A 47 -15.28 26.94 -11.84
C LEU A 47 -15.69 28.38 -11.47
N VAL A 48 -15.91 28.63 -10.18
CA VAL A 48 -16.16 29.96 -9.65
C VAL A 48 -14.91 30.79 -9.92
N LYS A 49 -14.99 31.73 -10.87
CA LYS A 49 -13.98 32.78 -11.03
C LYS A 49 -14.02 33.65 -9.77
N GLN A 50 -13.12 33.38 -8.82
CA GLN A 50 -12.83 34.36 -7.79
C GLN A 50 -12.04 35.51 -8.44
N ASN A 51 -12.55 36.73 -8.29
CA ASN A 51 -11.82 37.96 -8.64
C ASN A 51 -10.62 38.10 -7.70
N HIS A 52 -9.49 37.49 -8.06
CA HIS A 52 -8.21 37.74 -7.43
C HIS A 52 -7.42 38.71 -8.30
N SER A 53 -7.11 39.88 -7.76
CA SER A 53 -6.04 40.73 -8.27
C SER A 53 -4.69 40.10 -7.93
N SER A 54 -4.04 39.40 -8.85
CA SER A 54 -2.57 39.25 -8.93
C SER A 54 -2.19 38.34 -10.10
N GLU A 55 -0.97 38.48 -10.61
CA GLU A 55 -0.36 37.75 -11.72
C GLU A 55 -0.19 36.22 -11.50
N GLN A 56 -0.88 35.64 -10.53
CA GLN A 56 -0.70 34.25 -10.12
C GLN A 56 -1.45 33.30 -11.06
N LYS A 57 -0.71 32.50 -11.83
CA LYS A 57 -1.27 31.52 -12.78
C LYS A 57 -1.50 30.19 -12.06
N PHE A 58 -2.69 29.63 -12.21
CA PHE A 58 -3.08 28.35 -11.59
C PHE A 58 -3.16 27.23 -12.63
N ILE A 59 -3.06 25.99 -12.16
CA ILE A 59 -3.35 24.78 -12.94
C ILE A 59 -4.24 23.85 -12.11
N THR A 60 -5.14 23.12 -12.76
CA THR A 60 -6.03 22.16 -12.09
C THR A 60 -6.21 20.92 -12.96
N SER A 61 -6.60 19.82 -12.32
CA SER A 61 -6.94 18.54 -12.94
C SER A 61 -8.26 18.06 -12.36
N PRO A 62 -9.12 17.38 -13.13
CA PRO A 62 -10.41 16.86 -12.64
C PRO A 62 -10.28 15.79 -11.54
N MET A 63 -9.07 15.28 -11.26
CA MET A 63 -8.79 14.28 -10.22
C MET A 63 -9.73 13.07 -10.33
N HIS A 64 -9.75 12.42 -11.50
CA HIS A 64 -10.74 11.40 -11.84
C HIS A 64 -10.58 10.14 -11.00
N ALA A 65 -9.35 9.64 -10.84
CA ALA A 65 -9.06 8.50 -9.97
C ALA A 65 -9.47 8.77 -8.53
N ILE A 66 -9.32 10.00 -8.06
CA ILE A 66 -9.76 10.40 -6.71
C ILE A 66 -11.28 10.42 -6.61
N ARG A 67 -11.96 11.13 -7.54
CA ARG A 67 -13.42 11.32 -7.49
C ARG A 67 -14.21 10.01 -7.65
N LEU A 68 -13.63 9.04 -8.35
CA LEU A 68 -14.24 7.72 -8.54
C LEU A 68 -13.69 6.66 -7.59
N ASN A 69 -12.92 7.05 -6.57
CA ASN A 69 -12.31 6.13 -5.62
C ASN A 69 -11.51 5.00 -6.29
N GLY A 70 -10.79 5.35 -7.36
CA GLY A 70 -9.84 4.47 -8.04
C GLY A 70 -8.72 4.02 -7.10
N GLY A 71 -7.91 3.04 -7.52
CA GLY A 71 -6.85 2.51 -6.69
C GLY A 71 -5.93 3.62 -6.14
N LEU A 72 -5.50 3.47 -4.88
CA LEU A 72 -4.65 4.44 -4.17
C LEU A 72 -3.47 4.93 -5.02
N GLY A 73 -2.79 4.04 -5.75
CA GLY A 73 -1.69 4.40 -6.65
C GLY A 73 -2.10 5.39 -7.76
N ASN A 74 -3.27 5.22 -8.36
CA ASN A 74 -3.78 6.13 -9.40
C ASN A 74 -4.15 7.49 -8.79
N GLN A 75 -4.75 7.49 -7.60
CA GLN A 75 -5.05 8.74 -6.88
C GLN A 75 -3.78 9.56 -6.61
N LEU A 76 -2.72 8.86 -6.19
CA LEU A 76 -1.43 9.46 -5.91
C LEU A 76 -0.71 9.96 -7.17
N PHE A 77 -0.79 9.20 -8.26
CA PHE A 77 -0.22 9.58 -9.56
C PHE A 77 -0.86 10.87 -10.11
N GLU A 78 -2.18 10.99 -10.09
CA GLU A 78 -2.87 12.21 -10.54
C GLU A 78 -2.44 13.44 -9.71
N LEU A 79 -2.35 13.25 -8.39
CA LEU A 79 -1.96 14.32 -7.47
C LEU A 79 -0.53 14.80 -7.73
N ILE A 80 0.44 13.88 -7.74
CA ILE A 80 1.86 14.23 -7.90
C ILE A 80 2.15 14.79 -9.30
N SER A 81 1.44 14.30 -10.32
CA SER A 81 1.56 14.83 -11.70
C SER A 81 1.07 16.27 -11.77
N LEU A 82 -0.08 16.60 -11.19
CA LEU A 82 -0.56 18.00 -11.16
C LEU A 82 0.45 18.93 -10.47
N ILE A 83 1.07 18.45 -9.40
CA ILE A 83 2.09 19.19 -8.67
C ILE A 83 3.35 19.40 -9.51
N GLY A 84 3.84 18.35 -10.17
CA GLY A 84 5.01 18.41 -11.04
C GLY A 84 4.79 19.39 -12.20
N ILE A 85 3.64 19.30 -12.88
CA ILE A 85 3.28 20.22 -13.97
C ILE A 85 3.16 21.65 -13.44
N GLY A 86 2.53 21.85 -12.27
CA GLY A 86 2.45 23.15 -11.61
C GLY A 86 3.82 23.77 -11.40
N ARG A 87 4.76 23.03 -10.81
CA ARG A 87 6.14 23.48 -10.60
C ARG A 87 6.83 23.84 -11.91
N ASN A 88 6.74 22.98 -12.93
CA ASN A 88 7.39 23.19 -14.22
C ASN A 88 6.86 24.43 -14.96
N LEU A 89 5.56 24.70 -14.86
CA LEU A 89 4.93 25.85 -15.53
C LEU A 89 4.95 27.13 -14.67
N ASN A 90 5.59 27.11 -13.50
CA ASN A 90 5.52 28.15 -12.49
C ASN A 90 4.06 28.55 -12.17
N ARG A 91 3.20 27.53 -12.00
CA ARG A 91 1.78 27.65 -11.68
C ARG A 91 1.48 27.00 -10.35
N GLN A 92 0.56 27.60 -9.60
CA GLN A 92 0.08 27.00 -8.37
C GLN A 92 -0.97 25.91 -8.70
N PRO A 93 -0.72 24.64 -8.34
CA PRO A 93 -1.70 23.59 -8.52
C PRO A 93 -2.88 23.83 -7.57
N ILE A 94 -4.10 23.75 -8.13
CA ILE A 94 -5.36 23.76 -7.38
C ILE A 94 -5.97 22.37 -7.47
N ILE A 95 -6.11 21.74 -6.32
CA ILE A 95 -6.83 20.47 -6.17
C ILE A 95 -8.28 20.82 -5.88
N PRO A 96 -9.24 20.43 -6.72
CA PRO A 96 -10.66 20.62 -6.43
C PRO A 96 -11.03 19.77 -5.21
N ALA A 97 -11.27 20.40 -4.06
CA ALA A 97 -11.96 19.78 -2.95
C ALA A 97 -13.47 20.01 -3.10
N ASP A 98 -14.31 19.06 -2.66
CA ASP A 98 -15.77 19.16 -2.72
C ASP A 98 -16.33 20.42 -2.03
N ASN A 99 -15.52 21.09 -1.21
CA ASN A 99 -15.88 22.29 -0.45
C ASN A 99 -15.17 23.59 -0.92
N GLY A 100 -14.54 23.60 -2.11
CA GLY A 100 -13.93 24.81 -2.69
C GLY A 100 -12.60 25.27 -2.05
N VAL A 101 -11.95 24.41 -1.26
CA VAL A 101 -10.66 24.73 -0.62
C VAL A 101 -9.51 24.48 -1.60
N VAL A 102 -8.68 25.51 -1.82
CA VAL A 102 -7.41 25.42 -2.55
C VAL A 102 -6.34 24.90 -1.60
N LEU A 103 -5.83 23.69 -1.84
CA LEU A 103 -4.79 23.08 -1.02
C LEU A 103 -3.41 23.38 -1.58
N SER A 104 -2.54 23.97 -0.75
CA SER A 104 -1.13 24.14 -1.08
C SER A 104 -0.40 22.79 -1.06
N ILE A 105 0.81 22.75 -1.64
CA ILE A 105 1.69 21.57 -1.65
C ILE A 105 1.98 21.05 -0.22
N LEU A 106 1.92 21.90 0.80
CA LEU A 106 2.08 21.52 2.21
C LEU A 106 0.92 20.65 2.74
N SER A 107 -0.21 20.64 2.05
CA SER A 107 -1.42 19.91 2.46
C SER A 107 -1.55 18.52 1.85
N ILE A 108 -0.64 18.08 0.97
CA ILE A 108 -0.70 16.75 0.33
C ILE A 108 -0.72 15.64 1.36
N ARG A 109 0.20 15.70 2.33
CA ARG A 109 0.23 14.69 3.40
C ARG A 109 -1.05 14.73 4.21
N LEU A 110 -1.65 15.88 4.48
CA LEU A 110 -2.94 15.97 5.18
C LEU A 110 -4.08 15.37 4.35
N TRP A 111 -4.08 15.62 3.05
CA TRP A 111 -5.11 15.16 2.13
C TRP A 111 -5.05 13.65 1.88
N LEU A 112 -3.83 13.10 1.82
CA LEU A 112 -3.56 11.66 1.79
C LEU A 112 -3.66 10.99 3.16
N SER A 113 -4.16 11.69 4.18
CA SER A 113 -4.37 11.08 5.49
C SER A 113 -5.44 9.99 5.37
N PRO A 114 -5.14 8.74 5.78
CA PRO A 114 -6.15 7.69 5.79
C PRO A 114 -7.35 8.09 6.66
N GLN A 115 -8.52 7.56 6.30
CA GLN A 115 -9.74 7.77 7.08
C GLN A 115 -9.58 7.28 8.52
N LYS A 116 -10.30 7.91 9.46
CA LYS A 116 -10.23 7.61 10.90
C LYS A 116 -10.43 6.12 11.22
N ILE A 117 -11.26 5.42 10.45
CA ILE A 117 -11.50 3.98 10.63
C ILE A 117 -10.22 3.15 10.48
N TYR A 118 -9.34 3.49 9.54
CA TYR A 118 -8.06 2.81 9.35
C TYR A 118 -7.08 3.12 10.47
N THR A 119 -7.14 4.34 11.03
CA THR A 119 -6.35 4.71 12.22
C THR A 119 -6.76 3.91 13.45
N LEU A 120 -8.07 3.71 13.66
CA LEU A 120 -8.58 2.85 14.73
C LEU A 120 -8.10 1.41 14.56
N ARG A 121 -8.20 0.85 13.34
CA ARG A 121 -7.71 -0.50 13.04
C ARG A 121 -6.21 -0.64 13.30
N ALA A 122 -5.40 0.31 12.83
CA ALA A 122 -3.96 0.32 13.08
C ALA A 122 -3.63 0.41 14.58
N THR A 123 -4.40 1.20 15.34
CA THR A 123 -4.21 1.33 16.79
C THR A 123 -4.51 0.02 17.53
N MET A 124 -5.56 -0.70 17.13
CA MET A 124 -5.96 -1.97 17.73
C MET A 124 -4.94 -3.10 17.52
N MET A 125 -4.06 -2.98 16.53
CA MET A 125 -2.98 -3.94 16.27
C MET A 125 -1.78 -3.79 17.23
N ILE A 126 -1.73 -2.72 18.04
CA ILE A 126 -0.57 -2.43 18.89
C ILE A 126 -0.83 -2.96 20.31
N PRO A 127 -0.09 -3.98 20.79
CA PRO A 127 -0.23 -4.43 22.16
C PRO A 127 0.14 -3.34 23.18
N ASN A 128 -0.60 -3.30 24.29
CA ASN A 128 -0.45 -2.26 25.33
C ASN A 128 0.99 -2.13 25.86
N ASP A 129 1.75 -3.23 25.97
CA ASP A 129 3.13 -3.22 26.48
C ASP A 129 4.18 -2.67 25.50
N VAL A 130 3.78 -2.41 24.25
CA VAL A 130 4.64 -1.86 23.19
C VAL A 130 4.13 -0.53 22.61
N VAL A 131 2.98 -0.02 23.05
CA VAL A 131 2.39 1.26 22.58
C VAL A 131 3.39 2.41 22.59
N LYS A 132 4.17 2.59 23.67
CA LYS A 132 5.13 3.70 23.80
C LYS A 132 6.53 3.39 23.24
N ARG A 133 6.74 2.19 22.70
CA ARG A 133 8.06 1.81 22.16
C ARG A 133 8.31 2.46 20.81
N PHE A 134 9.59 2.63 20.52
CA PHE A 134 10.09 3.09 19.23
C PHE A 134 9.77 2.04 18.17
N LYS A 135 9.15 2.43 17.06
CA LYS A 135 8.64 1.50 16.05
C LYS A 135 9.45 1.58 14.77
N ILE A 136 10.05 0.45 14.41
CA ILE A 136 10.72 0.25 13.13
C ILE A 136 9.77 -0.53 12.24
N CYS A 137 9.27 0.11 11.20
CA CYS A 137 8.32 -0.47 10.28
C CYS A 137 9.02 -0.99 9.04
N THR A 138 8.97 -2.30 8.84
CA THR A 138 9.59 -2.99 7.71
C THR A 138 8.51 -3.29 6.69
N HIS A 139 8.62 -2.70 5.51
CA HIS A 139 7.71 -2.93 4.40
C HIS A 139 8.19 -4.10 3.55
N ILE A 140 7.32 -5.09 3.40
CA ILE A 140 7.47 -6.29 2.58
C ILE A 140 6.59 -6.15 1.33
N ARG A 141 7.20 -6.38 0.16
CA ARG A 141 6.49 -6.44 -1.11
C ARG A 141 6.84 -7.75 -1.81
N ARG A 142 5.84 -8.60 -1.97
CA ARG A 142 5.90 -9.81 -2.80
C ARG A 142 4.70 -9.82 -3.74
N GLY A 143 3.87 -10.84 -3.72
CA GLY A 143 2.73 -10.97 -4.65
C GLY A 143 3.22 -11.09 -6.09
N ASP A 144 2.70 -10.24 -6.97
CA ASP A 144 3.08 -10.13 -8.39
C ASP A 144 4.58 -9.97 -8.63
N PHE A 145 5.32 -9.34 -7.71
CA PHE A 145 6.78 -9.21 -7.81
C PHE A 145 7.50 -10.58 -7.82
N VAL A 146 6.87 -11.64 -7.30
CA VAL A 146 7.44 -13.00 -7.33
C VAL A 146 7.35 -13.62 -8.73
N THR A 147 6.41 -13.15 -9.56
CA THR A 147 6.03 -13.82 -10.81
C THR A 147 6.24 -12.98 -12.06
N ASP A 148 6.35 -11.66 -11.95
CA ASP A 148 6.40 -10.77 -13.12
C ASP A 148 7.76 -10.76 -13.85
N GLY A 149 8.82 -11.25 -13.19
CA GLY A 149 10.17 -11.33 -13.75
C GLY A 149 10.85 -9.97 -14.01
N MET A 150 10.22 -8.87 -13.57
CA MET A 150 10.70 -7.50 -13.72
C MET A 150 11.13 -6.92 -12.37
N HIS A 151 10.28 -7.02 -11.36
CA HIS A 151 10.55 -6.48 -10.05
C HIS A 151 11.25 -7.51 -9.17
N LEU A 152 12.09 -7.04 -8.24
CA LEU A 152 12.65 -7.91 -7.21
C LEU A 152 11.75 -7.90 -5.97
N PRO A 153 11.18 -9.05 -5.57
CA PRO A 153 10.40 -9.14 -4.34
C PRO A 153 11.32 -8.97 -3.13
N SER A 154 10.73 -8.65 -1.99
CA SER A 154 11.43 -8.69 -0.70
C SER A 154 12.14 -10.02 -0.51
N ASP A 155 13.43 -9.95 -0.23
CA ASP A 155 14.31 -11.09 0.05
C ASP A 155 14.32 -11.37 1.56
N PRO A 156 14.21 -12.64 2.01
CA PRO A 156 14.09 -12.96 3.43
C PRO A 156 15.34 -12.60 4.23
N ASP A 157 16.52 -12.84 3.66
CA ASP A 157 17.79 -12.55 4.32
C ASP A 157 18.02 -11.05 4.45
N PHE A 158 17.85 -10.31 3.35
CA PHE A 158 17.95 -8.86 3.36
C PHE A 158 16.92 -8.25 4.32
N ALA A 159 15.65 -8.65 4.24
CA ALA A 159 14.60 -8.11 5.10
C ALA A 159 14.93 -8.33 6.58
N ARG A 160 15.36 -9.55 6.95
CA ARG A 160 15.74 -9.85 8.34
C ARG A 160 16.98 -9.08 8.77
N ASP A 161 18.06 -9.19 8.01
CA ASP A 161 19.38 -8.63 8.36
C ASP A 161 19.33 -7.10 8.42
N ALA A 162 18.63 -6.45 7.48
CA ALA A 162 18.44 -5.00 7.49
C ALA A 162 17.57 -4.53 8.67
N THR A 163 16.47 -5.24 8.99
CA THR A 163 15.65 -4.91 10.16
C THR A 163 16.47 -5.05 11.46
N GLU A 164 17.24 -6.13 11.61
CA GLU A 164 18.09 -6.34 12.78
C GLU A 164 19.23 -5.31 12.87
N TYR A 165 19.81 -4.89 11.74
CA TYR A 165 20.77 -3.79 11.69
C TYR A 165 20.15 -2.50 12.24
N LEU A 166 18.94 -2.14 11.81
CA LEU A 166 18.25 -0.95 12.31
C LEU A 166 17.92 -1.06 13.79
N ILE A 167 17.48 -2.23 14.27
CA ILE A 167 17.27 -2.47 15.70
C ILE A 167 18.57 -2.23 16.48
N ALA A 168 19.69 -2.78 16.03
CA ALA A 168 21.00 -2.60 16.67
C ALA A 168 21.44 -1.12 16.66
N LYS A 169 21.26 -0.42 15.53
CA LYS A 169 21.57 1.01 15.37
C LYS A 169 20.77 1.86 16.36
N PHE A 170 19.44 1.74 16.37
CA PHE A 170 18.58 2.59 17.17
C PHE A 170 18.58 2.26 18.66
N ARG A 171 18.92 1.03 19.04
CA ARG A 171 19.17 0.69 20.45
C ARG A 171 20.32 1.50 21.04
N LYS A 172 21.42 1.63 20.28
CA LYS A 172 22.58 2.42 20.68
C LYS A 172 22.24 3.91 20.77
N GLU A 173 21.51 4.43 19.79
CA GLU A 173 21.13 5.85 19.72
C GLU A 173 20.13 6.27 20.82
N LEU A 174 19.10 5.46 21.09
CA LEU A 174 17.92 5.92 21.85
C LEU A 174 17.82 5.39 23.29
N LYS A 175 18.68 4.45 23.69
CA LYS A 175 18.64 3.74 24.99
C LYS A 175 17.25 3.19 25.39
N ARG A 176 16.37 2.94 24.43
CA ARG A 176 15.00 2.40 24.62
C ARG A 176 14.79 1.14 23.79
N LYS A 177 13.89 0.27 24.23
CA LYS A 177 13.50 -0.93 23.46
C LYS A 177 12.68 -0.52 22.24
N ALA A 178 13.13 -0.96 21.06
CA ALA A 178 12.36 -0.89 19.83
C ALA A 178 11.47 -2.12 19.64
N VAL A 179 10.38 -1.94 18.90
CA VAL A 179 9.51 -2.99 18.37
C VAL A 179 9.50 -2.88 16.85
N VAL A 180 9.45 -4.03 16.17
CA VAL A 180 9.33 -4.10 14.73
C VAL A 180 7.86 -4.24 14.37
N VAL A 181 7.43 -3.56 13.32
CA VAL A 181 6.12 -3.78 12.69
C VAL A 181 6.39 -4.18 11.25
N VAL A 182 5.83 -5.30 10.82
CA VAL A 182 5.97 -5.75 9.44
C VAL A 182 4.69 -5.40 8.68
N LEU A 183 4.84 -4.53 7.69
CA LEU A 183 3.79 -4.07 6.78
C LEU A 183 3.97 -4.78 5.44
N GLY A 184 2.90 -4.97 4.66
CA GLY A 184 3.04 -5.56 3.35
C GLY A 184 1.90 -6.48 2.91
N ASN A 185 2.07 -7.03 1.70
CA ASN A 185 1.03 -7.79 1.02
C ASN A 185 1.23 -9.32 1.08
N ASP A 186 2.18 -9.80 1.88
CA ASP A 186 2.47 -11.24 2.03
C ASP A 186 2.68 -11.59 3.51
N PRO A 187 1.58 -11.84 4.25
CA PRO A 187 1.64 -12.13 5.68
C PRO A 187 2.25 -13.51 5.96
N ILE A 188 2.14 -14.47 5.03
CA ILE A 188 2.77 -15.80 5.15
C ILE A 188 4.29 -15.66 5.13
N PHE A 189 4.83 -14.92 4.16
CA PHE A 189 6.26 -14.64 4.10
C PHE A 189 6.76 -13.82 5.29
N SER A 190 5.95 -12.86 5.73
CA SER A 190 6.27 -12.05 6.92
C SER A 190 6.35 -12.93 8.18
N HIS A 191 5.40 -13.85 8.34
CA HIS A 191 5.45 -14.85 9.42
C HIS A 191 6.67 -15.76 9.27
N TYR A 192 6.94 -16.30 8.08
CA TYR A 192 8.10 -17.15 7.81
C TYR A 192 9.42 -16.52 8.31
N ILE A 193 9.68 -15.25 8.00
CA ILE A 193 10.92 -14.56 8.40
C ILE A 193 10.97 -14.24 9.89
N PHE A 194 9.84 -13.91 10.50
CA PHE A 194 9.78 -13.31 11.84
C PHE A 194 9.09 -14.16 12.91
N HIS A 195 8.72 -15.42 12.62
CA HIS A 195 7.98 -16.32 13.52
C HIS A 195 8.61 -16.40 14.93
N ASP A 196 9.94 -16.37 15.03
CA ASP A 196 10.70 -16.44 16.30
C ASP A 196 10.62 -15.16 17.16
N LYS A 197 9.94 -14.12 16.68
CA LYS A 197 9.85 -12.78 17.29
C LYS A 197 8.42 -12.26 17.48
N VAL A 198 7.42 -12.98 16.98
CA VAL A 198 6.02 -12.54 16.98
C VAL A 198 5.49 -12.41 18.41
N VAL A 199 4.73 -11.34 18.67
CA VAL A 199 4.21 -11.02 20.01
C VAL A 199 2.92 -11.75 20.35
N HIS A 200 2.09 -12.10 19.35
CA HIS A 200 0.81 -12.76 19.57
C HIS A 200 0.79 -14.18 19.01
N PRO A 201 0.51 -15.20 19.85
CA PRO A 201 0.31 -16.58 19.38
C PRO A 201 -0.83 -16.71 18.37
N ALA A 202 -1.86 -15.85 18.45
CA ALA A 202 -2.96 -15.81 17.47
C ALA A 202 -2.49 -15.44 16.05
N ASP A 203 -1.39 -14.67 15.92
CA ASP A 203 -0.76 -14.38 14.63
C ASP A 203 -0.03 -15.61 14.08
N VAL A 204 0.26 -16.62 14.92
CA VAL A 204 0.92 -17.89 14.54
C VAL A 204 -0.13 -18.95 14.17
N GLU A 205 -1.24 -19.01 14.90
CA GLU A 205 -2.32 -20.01 14.68
C GLU A 205 -3.02 -19.87 13.33
N HIS A 206 -3.02 -18.68 12.72
CA HIS A 206 -3.64 -18.45 11.40
C HIS A 206 -2.77 -18.91 10.22
N PHE A 207 -1.48 -19.19 10.43
CA PHE A 207 -0.59 -19.62 9.37
C PHE A 207 -0.15 -21.07 9.61
N ASN A 208 -0.84 -22.01 8.96
CA ASN A 208 -0.44 -23.41 8.94
C ASN A 208 0.77 -23.57 8.00
N VAL A 209 1.96 -23.17 8.47
CA VAL A 209 3.17 -23.16 7.65
C VAL A 209 3.82 -24.55 7.70
N ASN A 210 3.58 -25.36 6.66
CA ASN A 210 4.28 -26.64 6.44
C ASN A 210 5.70 -26.46 5.85
N GLU A 211 6.27 -25.26 5.87
CA GLU A 211 7.58 -24.96 5.27
C GLU A 211 8.72 -24.98 6.31
N SER A 212 9.90 -25.40 5.85
CA SER A 212 11.17 -25.36 6.59
C SER A 212 11.38 -24.00 7.25
N LEU A 213 11.42 -23.98 8.57
CA LEU A 213 11.54 -22.78 9.40
C LEU A 213 12.73 -21.89 8.98
N TYR A 214 12.52 -20.57 8.83
CA TYR A 214 13.63 -19.64 8.60
C TYR A 214 14.60 -19.68 9.79
N LEU A 215 15.88 -20.00 9.56
CA LEU A 215 16.86 -20.08 10.64
C LEU A 215 17.56 -18.73 10.82
N PRO A 216 17.37 -18.03 11.95
CA PRO A 216 18.01 -16.74 12.15
C PRO A 216 19.53 -16.91 12.28
N LYS A 217 20.28 -16.07 11.55
CA LYS A 217 21.76 -16.05 11.60
C LYS A 217 22.30 -15.65 12.99
N ARG A 218 21.51 -14.93 13.78
CA ARG A 218 21.88 -14.40 15.10
C ARG A 218 20.70 -14.40 16.07
N ILE A 219 20.98 -14.58 17.35
CA ILE A 219 19.98 -14.45 18.42
C ILE A 219 19.95 -12.99 18.89
N MET A 220 18.97 -12.23 18.40
CA MET A 220 18.68 -10.88 18.89
C MET A 220 17.33 -10.86 19.59
N GLN A 221 17.24 -10.35 20.82
CA GLN A 221 15.94 -10.23 21.50
C GLN A 221 15.20 -8.98 21.03
N TYR A 222 14.04 -9.11 20.40
CA TYR A 222 13.10 -8.02 20.09
C TYR A 222 11.71 -8.58 19.84
N LYS A 223 10.73 -7.69 19.67
CA LYS A 223 9.32 -8.03 19.45
C LYS A 223 8.90 -7.60 18.04
N VAL A 224 8.09 -8.42 17.36
CA VAL A 224 7.51 -8.15 16.04
C VAL A 224 5.99 -8.16 16.12
N ILE A 225 5.36 -7.14 15.56
CA ILE A 225 3.93 -7.10 15.25
C ILE A 225 3.81 -7.37 13.75
N LEU A 226 3.04 -8.38 13.36
CA LEU A 226 2.67 -8.60 11.97
C LEU A 226 1.37 -7.87 11.70
N THR A 227 1.23 -7.18 10.55
CA THR A 227 -0.08 -6.71 10.11
C THR A 227 -0.75 -7.84 9.31
N PRO A 228 -1.78 -8.52 9.87
CA PRO A 228 -2.42 -9.63 9.16
C PRO A 228 -3.32 -9.14 8.01
N THR A 229 -3.52 -7.83 7.90
CA THR A 229 -4.45 -7.24 6.94
C THR A 229 -3.74 -6.92 5.63
N LEU A 230 -4.23 -7.51 4.53
CA LEU A 230 -3.89 -7.11 3.17
C LEU A 230 -4.49 -5.74 2.77
N SER A 231 -4.73 -4.83 3.73
CA SER A 231 -5.34 -3.52 3.49
C SER A 231 -4.26 -2.43 3.43
N PRO A 232 -3.96 -1.90 2.23
CA PRO A 232 -2.99 -0.83 2.05
C PRO A 232 -3.30 0.41 2.89
N GLU A 233 -4.58 0.70 3.14
CA GLU A 233 -5.02 1.85 3.92
C GLU A 233 -4.67 1.72 5.40
N VAL A 234 -4.73 0.50 5.95
CA VAL A 234 -4.30 0.23 7.32
C VAL A 234 -2.79 0.38 7.43
N ASP A 235 -2.01 -0.18 6.51
CA ASP A 235 -0.55 -0.04 6.50
C ASP A 235 -0.11 1.43 6.37
N LEU A 236 -0.74 2.20 5.49
CA LEU A 236 -0.52 3.64 5.40
C LEU A 236 -0.88 4.36 6.71
N SER A 237 -2.02 4.00 7.31
CA SER A 237 -2.44 4.63 8.55
C SER A 237 -1.51 4.29 9.71
N PHE A 238 -1.00 3.06 9.73
CA PHE A 238 -0.02 2.63 10.70
C PHE A 238 1.28 3.41 10.51
N SER A 239 1.78 3.49 9.28
CA SER A 239 2.99 4.23 8.92
C SER A 239 2.95 5.68 9.40
N ARG A 240 1.87 6.37 9.04
CA ARG A 240 1.65 7.78 9.35
C ARG A 240 1.61 8.08 10.83
N ASN A 241 0.97 7.22 11.62
CA ASN A 241 0.70 7.52 13.02
C ASN A 241 1.79 6.99 13.96
N PHE A 242 2.48 5.91 13.58
CA PHE A 242 3.24 5.13 14.54
C PHE A 242 4.70 4.87 14.15
N CYS A 243 5.06 4.85 12.87
CA CYS A 243 6.40 4.43 12.44
C CYS A 243 7.44 5.53 12.65
N ASP A 244 8.38 5.31 13.57
CA ASP A 244 9.51 6.23 13.78
C ASP A 244 10.63 6.00 12.74
N VAL A 245 10.68 4.79 12.18
CA VAL A 245 11.59 4.40 11.10
C VAL A 245 10.81 3.57 10.10
N VAL A 246 11.04 3.79 8.81
CA VAL A 246 10.52 2.94 7.72
C VAL A 246 11.69 2.32 6.98
N LEU A 247 11.61 1.01 6.76
CA LEU A 247 12.54 0.23 5.93
C LEU A 247 11.77 -0.34 4.73
N ILE A 248 12.16 0.05 3.53
CA ILE A 248 11.64 -0.50 2.27
C ILE A 248 12.55 -1.64 1.83
N THR A 249 12.05 -2.88 1.80
CA THR A 249 12.88 -4.06 1.48
C THR A 249 12.85 -4.49 0.01
N ALA A 250 11.83 -4.07 -0.73
CA ALA A 250 11.74 -4.25 -2.18
C ALA A 250 12.00 -2.90 -2.88
N PRO A 251 13.08 -2.79 -3.65
CA PRO A 251 13.66 -1.51 -4.05
C PRO A 251 12.76 -0.70 -5.00
N SER A 252 11.97 -1.38 -5.83
CA SER A 252 11.05 -0.78 -6.80
C SER A 252 9.60 -0.68 -6.30
N SER A 253 9.34 -0.96 -5.02
CA SER A 253 7.97 -0.94 -4.48
C SER A 253 7.42 0.48 -4.35
N THR A 254 6.63 0.91 -5.34
CA THR A 254 5.93 2.21 -5.33
C THR A 254 5.10 2.41 -4.05
N PHE A 255 4.37 1.38 -3.61
CA PHE A 255 3.63 1.42 -2.35
C PHE A 255 4.54 1.59 -1.13
N GLY A 256 5.73 0.97 -1.12
CA GLY A 256 6.73 1.17 -0.08
C GLY A 256 7.21 2.62 0.02
N PHE A 257 7.45 3.28 -1.12
CA PHE A 257 7.78 4.70 -1.15
C PHE A 257 6.63 5.58 -0.64
N TRP A 258 5.38 5.22 -0.93
CA TRP A 258 4.22 5.94 -0.38
C TRP A 258 4.07 5.77 1.14
N ILE A 259 4.30 4.56 1.66
CA ILE A 259 4.38 4.29 3.10
C ILE A 259 5.45 5.19 3.74
N ALA A 260 6.62 5.29 3.13
CA ALA A 260 7.71 6.12 3.65
C ALA A 260 7.41 7.63 3.58
N TYR A 261 6.86 8.11 2.47
CA TYR A 261 6.48 9.52 2.29
C TYR A 261 5.39 9.94 3.29
N LEU A 262 4.43 9.07 3.56
CA LEU A 262 3.32 9.32 4.49
C LEU A 262 3.63 8.94 5.94
N ALA A 263 4.82 8.40 6.23
CA ALA A 263 5.24 8.02 7.57
C ALA A 263 5.14 9.19 8.57
N LYS A 264 5.18 8.88 9.87
CA LYS A 264 5.16 9.87 10.94
C LYS A 264 6.16 11.02 10.70
N ASP A 265 5.81 12.22 11.13
CA ASP A 265 6.70 13.37 11.05
C ASP A 265 8.02 13.10 11.76
N GLY A 266 9.13 13.36 11.04
CA GLY A 266 10.49 13.08 11.52
C GLY A 266 10.91 11.61 11.43
N ALA A 267 10.10 10.74 10.80
CA ALA A 267 10.49 9.35 10.56
C ALA A 267 11.76 9.28 9.69
N LYS A 268 12.68 8.37 10.06
CA LYS A 268 13.86 8.07 9.24
C LYS A 268 13.51 6.99 8.23
N VAL A 269 13.85 7.20 6.96
CA VAL A 269 13.57 6.25 5.87
C VAL A 269 14.86 5.58 5.44
N PHE A 270 14.83 4.26 5.36
CA PHE A 270 15.86 3.41 4.79
C PHE A 270 15.23 2.59 3.67
N TYR A 271 15.99 2.34 2.61
CA TYR A 271 15.52 1.56 1.48
C TYR A 271 16.65 0.68 0.97
N ARG A 272 16.27 -0.44 0.35
CA ARG A 272 17.19 -1.27 -0.42
C ARG A 272 17.57 -0.50 -1.68
N ASP A 273 18.86 -0.24 -1.84
CA ASP A 273 19.40 0.36 -3.06
C ASP A 273 19.14 -0.56 -4.25
N ILE A 274 18.50 -0.04 -5.30
CA ILE A 274 18.10 -0.84 -6.47
C ILE A 274 19.32 -1.32 -7.25
N GLU A 275 20.40 -0.53 -7.29
CA GLU A 275 21.64 -0.83 -8.01
C GLU A 275 22.40 -2.03 -7.42
N GLN A 276 22.12 -2.36 -6.15
CA GLN A 276 22.70 -3.50 -5.45
C GLN A 276 21.82 -4.75 -5.57
N THR A 277 20.96 -4.80 -6.57
CA THR A 277 19.98 -5.86 -6.76
C THR A 277 19.86 -6.31 -8.21
N SER A 278 19.13 -7.41 -8.42
CA SER A 278 18.75 -7.89 -9.76
C SER A 278 17.37 -7.39 -10.20
N ASP A 279 16.85 -6.33 -9.56
CA ASP A 279 15.60 -5.70 -9.98
C ASP A 279 15.78 -5.06 -11.37
N ARG A 280 14.95 -5.43 -12.34
CA ARG A 280 15.13 -4.98 -13.73
C ARG A 280 14.57 -3.59 -13.98
N VAL A 281 13.77 -3.06 -13.06
CA VAL A 281 13.29 -1.67 -13.14
C VAL A 281 14.46 -0.69 -13.18
N GLN A 282 15.62 -1.05 -12.64
CA GLN A 282 16.83 -0.23 -12.73
C GLN A 282 17.24 0.09 -14.18
N TYR A 283 16.94 -0.78 -15.14
CA TYR A 283 17.27 -0.57 -16.55
C TYR A 283 16.29 0.37 -17.27
N GLU A 284 15.17 0.69 -16.62
CA GLU A 284 14.19 1.69 -17.08
C GLU A 284 14.46 3.08 -16.47
N MET A 285 15.43 3.17 -15.55
CA MET A 285 15.81 4.40 -14.86
C MET A 285 17.07 4.99 -15.50
N ASP A 286 17.00 6.25 -15.91
CA ASP A 286 18.18 7.01 -16.30
C ASP A 286 18.79 7.65 -15.03
N GLN A 287 20.06 7.39 -14.73
CA GLN A 287 20.71 7.96 -13.56
C GLN A 287 20.73 9.50 -13.60
N ASP A 288 20.79 10.10 -14.78
CA ASP A 288 20.81 11.55 -14.95
C ASP A 288 19.48 12.21 -14.53
N ASP A 289 18.36 11.46 -14.54
CA ASP A 289 17.06 11.94 -14.05
C ASP A 289 17.02 12.10 -12.52
N PHE A 290 17.82 11.32 -11.80
CA PHE A 290 17.85 11.30 -10.33
C PHE A 290 19.04 12.08 -9.74
N PHE A 291 20.18 12.05 -10.43
CA PHE A 291 21.44 12.67 -10.02
C PHE A 291 22.03 13.51 -11.15
N PRO A 292 21.46 14.70 -11.44
CA PRO A 292 21.90 15.50 -12.58
C PRO A 292 23.38 15.85 -12.47
N SER A 293 24.17 15.42 -13.45
CA SER A 293 25.59 15.73 -13.54
C SER A 293 25.79 17.24 -13.74
N GLY A 294 26.04 17.99 -12.65
CA GLY A 294 26.29 19.43 -12.74
C GLY A 294 26.00 20.29 -11.51
N LYS A 295 25.67 19.70 -10.36
CA LYS A 295 25.53 20.45 -9.09
C LYS A 295 26.23 19.75 -7.93
N THR A 296 27.56 19.88 -7.89
CA THR A 296 28.37 19.78 -6.66
C THR A 296 28.97 21.13 -6.36
#